data_AF-A0A0F8J9F2-F1
#
_entry.id   AF-A0A0F8J9F2-F1
#
_cell.length_a   1.000
_cell.length_b   1.000
_cell.length_c   1.000
_cell.angle_alpha   90.00
_cell.angle_beta   90.00
_cell.angle_gamma   90.00
#
_symmetry.space_group_name_H-M   'P 1'
#
loop_
_entity.id
_entity.type
_entity.pdbx_description
1 polymer ?
#
loop_
_entity_poly.entity_id
_entity_poly.type
_entity_poly.pdbx_seq_one_letter_code
_entity_poly.pdbx_strand_id
1 'polypeptide(L)'
;VYTDRGNVATVPLKDTHKYEQPGCHVCLDYVSNLGDISTGSVGSPEGWSTVFIRTRKGNEVWSRAVDEGLFETKPIEDVKPGLDLLRKLAKEKIDKNRKTLEERRNFGVNKALRDPYA
;
A
#
# COMPACT_ATOMS: atom_id res chain seq x y z
N VAL A 1 13.93 4.28 12.67
CA VAL A 1 14.51 3.16 13.42
C VAL A 1 14.39 3.48 14.90
N TYR A 2 13.80 2.58 15.68
CA TYR A 2 13.65 2.71 17.13
C TYR A 2 14.54 1.67 17.80
N THR A 3 15.12 1.99 18.94
CA THR A 3 15.97 1.06 19.71
C THR A 3 15.34 0.74 21.06
N ASP A 4 15.64 -0.42 21.63
CA ASP A 4 15.11 -0.86 22.94
C ASP A 4 15.50 0.10 24.08
N ARG A 5 16.58 0.87 23.90
CA ARG A 5 17.04 1.90 24.84
C ARG A 5 16.37 3.26 24.62
N GLY A 6 15.38 3.36 23.75
CA GLY A 6 14.56 4.56 23.53
C GLY A 6 15.10 5.56 22.50
N ASN A 7 16.24 5.30 21.86
CA ASN A 7 16.74 6.20 20.81
C ASN A 7 15.95 6.05 19.50
N VAL A 8 15.83 7.16 18.76
CA VAL A 8 15.17 7.23 17.45
C VAL A 8 16.15 7.79 16.42
N ALA A 9 16.22 7.14 15.26
CA ALA A 9 17.00 7.58 14.11
C ALA A 9 16.16 7.56 12.83
N THR A 10 16.37 8.54 11.95
CA THR A 10 15.67 8.70 10.67
C THR A 10 16.65 8.73 9.51
N VAL A 11 16.18 8.29 8.34
CA VAL A 11 16.90 8.38 7.06
C VAL A 11 15.91 8.89 6.02
N PRO A 12 16.26 9.90 5.20
CA PRO A 12 15.41 10.36 4.11
C PRO A 12 15.09 9.23 3.11
N LEU A 13 13.83 9.10 2.68
CA LEU A 13 13.42 8.05 1.74
C LEU A 13 14.18 8.12 0.41
N LYS A 14 14.54 9.32 -0.05
CA LYS A 14 15.33 9.53 -1.28
C LYS A 14 16.64 8.73 -1.27
N ASP A 15 17.28 8.61 -0.11
CA ASP A 15 18.56 7.92 0.05
C ASP A 15 18.40 6.39 -0.02
N THR A 16 17.17 5.90 0.10
CA THR A 16 16.84 4.46 0.10
C THR A 16 16.51 3.90 -1.28
N HIS A 17 16.19 4.75 -2.27
CA HIS A 17 15.66 4.31 -3.58
C HIS A 17 16.54 3.28 -4.31
N LYS A 18 17.87 3.38 -4.20
CA LYS A 18 18.81 2.45 -4.84
C LYS A 18 18.80 1.04 -4.25
N TYR A 19 18.16 0.85 -3.09
CA TYR A 19 18.07 -0.43 -2.39
C TYR A 19 16.69 -1.10 -2.54
N GLU A 20 15.77 -0.49 -3.29
CA GLU A 20 14.47 -1.10 -3.59
C GLU A 20 14.65 -2.37 -4.43
N GLN A 21 13.81 -3.39 -4.19
CA GLN A 21 13.80 -4.58 -5.04
C GLN A 21 13.30 -4.19 -6.44
N PRO A 22 14.05 -4.47 -7.53
CA PRO A 22 13.67 -4.03 -8.88
C PRO A 22 12.30 -4.55 -9.35
N GLY A 23 11.89 -5.73 -8.88
CA GLY A 23 10.56 -6.29 -9.17
C GLY A 23 9.40 -5.45 -8.65
N CYS A 24 9.61 -4.59 -7.65
CA CYS A 24 8.56 -3.71 -7.12
C CYS A 24 8.20 -2.57 -8.09
N HIS A 25 9.08 -2.22 -9.05
CA HIS A 25 8.85 -1.11 -10.00
C HIS A 25 7.81 -1.41 -11.07
N VAL A 26 7.32 -2.64 -11.16
CA VAL A 26 6.21 -3.02 -12.06
C VAL A 26 4.92 -3.36 -11.31
N CYS A 27 4.91 -3.27 -9.97
CA CYS A 27 3.76 -3.62 -9.16
C CYS A 27 2.64 -2.55 -9.26
N LEU A 28 1.45 -2.93 -9.71
CA LEU A 28 0.32 -2.02 -9.92
C LEU A 28 -0.74 -2.06 -8.80
N ASP A 29 -0.38 -2.54 -7.61
CA ASP A 29 -1.30 -2.67 -6.47
C ASP A 29 -0.71 -2.03 -5.21
N TYR A 30 -1.42 -1.10 -4.58
CA TYR A 30 -0.96 -0.39 -3.38
C TYR A 30 -1.58 -0.89 -2.07
N VAL A 31 -2.86 -1.23 -2.08
CA VAL A 31 -3.64 -1.55 -0.87
C VAL A 31 -4.13 -2.99 -0.86
N SER A 32 -3.37 -3.89 -1.49
CA SER A 32 -3.69 -5.32 -1.57
C SER A 32 -5.10 -5.56 -2.08
N ASN A 33 -5.40 -5.05 -3.28
CA ASN A 33 -6.75 -5.00 -3.85
C ASN A 33 -7.48 -6.34 -3.88
N LEU A 34 -6.74 -7.45 -3.90
CA LEU A 34 -7.26 -8.81 -3.99
C LEU A 34 -7.39 -9.55 -2.64
N GLY A 35 -7.11 -8.88 -1.51
CA GLY A 35 -7.28 -9.48 -0.18
C GLY A 35 -8.75 -9.54 0.26
N ASP A 36 -9.10 -10.53 1.09
CA ASP A 36 -10.44 -10.57 1.73
C ASP A 36 -10.65 -9.33 2.62
N ILE A 37 -9.61 -9.01 3.40
CA ILE A 37 -9.45 -7.81 4.21
C ILE A 37 -8.05 -7.25 3.92
N SER A 38 -7.94 -5.95 3.70
CA SER A 38 -6.66 -5.26 3.55
C SER A 38 -6.47 -4.29 4.68
N THR A 39 -5.25 -4.17 5.21
CA THR A 39 -4.92 -3.27 6.31
C THR A 39 -3.61 -2.52 6.04
N GLY A 40 -3.48 -1.30 6.56
CA GLY A 40 -2.27 -0.49 6.47
C GLY A 40 -2.35 0.76 7.34
N SER A 41 -1.23 1.48 7.50
CA SER A 41 -1.15 2.63 8.41
C SER A 41 -1.61 3.96 7.79
N VAL A 42 -1.32 4.20 6.51
CA VAL A 42 -1.62 5.47 5.84
C VAL A 42 -3.12 5.78 5.92
N GLY A 43 -3.45 7.02 6.27
CA GLY A 43 -4.82 7.49 6.43
C GLY A 43 -5.28 7.52 7.89
N SER A 44 -4.64 6.75 8.77
CA SER A 44 -4.95 6.65 10.20
C SER A 44 -3.91 7.32 11.09
N PRO A 45 -4.27 7.71 12.33
CA PRO A 45 -3.31 8.19 13.32
C PRO A 45 -2.41 7.05 13.84
N GLU A 46 -1.37 7.41 14.59
CA GLU A 46 -0.50 6.45 15.26
C GLU A 46 -1.31 5.51 16.17
N GLY A 47 -0.96 4.22 16.15
CA GLY A 47 -1.70 3.17 16.86
C GLY A 47 -2.97 2.67 16.15
N TRP A 48 -3.35 3.25 15.01
CA TRP A 48 -4.53 2.85 14.25
C TRP A 48 -4.17 2.33 12.85
N SER A 49 -5.11 1.63 12.21
CA SER A 49 -4.97 1.12 10.84
C SER A 49 -6.19 1.51 9.98
N THR A 50 -5.95 1.80 8.71
CA THR A 50 -6.99 1.89 7.68
C THR A 50 -7.27 0.47 7.19
N VAL A 51 -8.53 0.04 7.27
CA VAL A 51 -8.96 -1.33 6.93
C VAL A 51 -9.99 -1.29 5.81
N PHE A 52 -9.79 -2.12 4.78
CA PHE A 52 -10.76 -2.36 3.71
C PHE A 52 -11.30 -3.78 3.81
N ILE A 53 -12.62 -3.91 3.95
CA ILE A 53 -13.32 -5.20 3.84
C ILE A 53 -13.79 -5.33 2.39
N ARG A 54 -13.41 -6.41 1.69
CA ARG A 54 -13.64 -6.52 0.23
C ARG A 54 -14.56 -7.67 -0.16
N THR A 55 -14.26 -8.86 0.34
CA THR A 55 -14.96 -10.08 -0.10
C THR A 55 -16.04 -10.49 0.90
N ARG A 56 -16.91 -11.41 0.49
CA ARG A 56 -17.94 -12.00 1.38
C ARG A 56 -17.32 -12.64 2.62
N LYS A 57 -16.22 -13.39 2.44
CA LYS A 57 -15.48 -14.03 3.53
C LYS A 57 -14.87 -13.00 4.47
N GLY A 58 -14.26 -11.95 3.91
CA GLY A 58 -13.72 -10.84 4.69
C GLY A 58 -14.80 -10.15 5.53
N ASN A 59 -15.98 -9.92 4.95
CA ASN A 59 -17.10 -9.31 5.66
C ASN A 59 -17.63 -10.20 6.79
N GLU A 60 -17.81 -11.50 6.54
CA GLU A 60 -18.26 -12.44 7.57
C GLU A 60 -17.33 -12.46 8.79
N VAL A 61 -16.01 -12.57 8.55
CA VAL A 61 -15.01 -12.59 9.62
C VAL A 61 -14.94 -11.25 10.34
N TRP A 62 -14.92 -10.14 9.60
CA TRP A 62 -14.83 -8.80 10.19
C TRP A 62 -16.05 -8.46 11.06
N SER A 63 -17.25 -8.68 10.55
CA SER A 63 -18.49 -8.41 11.31
C SER A 63 -18.51 -9.17 12.63
N ARG A 64 -18.20 -10.48 12.61
CA ARG A 64 -18.13 -11.28 13.83
C ARG A 64 -17.09 -10.76 14.82
N ALA A 65 -15.90 -10.40 14.34
CA ALA A 65 -14.84 -9.91 15.21
C ALA A 65 -15.18 -8.56 15.87
N VAL A 66 -15.86 -7.66 15.15
CA VAL A 66 -16.36 -6.39 15.71
C VAL A 66 -17.47 -6.66 16.72
N ASP A 67 -18.42 -7.55 16.41
CA ASP A 67 -19.52 -7.92 17.33
C ASP A 67 -19.01 -8.58 18.62
N GLU A 68 -17.92 -9.35 18.54
CA GLU A 68 -17.22 -9.94 19.69
C GLU A 68 -16.36 -8.92 20.47
N GLY A 69 -16.32 -7.65 20.04
CA GLY A 69 -15.60 -6.58 20.72
C GLY A 69 -14.08 -6.62 20.54
N LEU A 70 -13.57 -7.31 19.51
CA LEU A 70 -12.14 -7.45 19.27
C LEU A 70 -11.49 -6.22 18.64
N PHE A 71 -12.30 -5.32 18.07
CA PHE A 71 -11.80 -4.12 17.38
C PHE A 71 -12.58 -2.87 17.77
N GLU A 72 -11.85 -1.79 17.99
CA GLU A 72 -12.40 -0.44 17.96
C GLU A 72 -12.45 0.06 16.51
N THR A 73 -13.57 0.66 16.10
CA THR A 73 -13.77 1.11 14.71
C THR A 73 -14.20 2.57 14.64
N LYS A 74 -13.73 3.27 13.61
CA LYS A 74 -14.25 4.58 13.20
C LYS A 74 -14.42 4.60 11.68
N PRO A 75 -15.49 5.26 11.15
CA PRO A 75 -15.59 5.54 9.73
C PRO A 75 -14.37 6.33 9.24
N ILE A 76 -13.82 5.96 8.07
CA ILE A 76 -12.59 6.56 7.56
C ILE A 76 -12.78 8.02 7.14
N GLU A 77 -14.02 8.41 6.85
CA GLU A 77 -14.43 9.77 6.48
C GLU A 77 -14.23 10.77 7.64
N ASP A 78 -14.33 10.28 8.88
CA ASP A 78 -14.16 11.05 10.12
C ASP A 78 -12.70 11.11 10.57
N VAL A 79 -11.79 10.42 9.87
CA VAL A 79 -10.38 10.31 10.24
C VAL A 79 -9.52 11.13 9.29
N LYS A 80 -8.57 11.89 9.84
CA LYS A 80 -7.56 12.63 9.07
C LYS A 80 -6.19 11.95 9.18
N PRO A 81 -5.39 11.91 8.10
CA PRO A 81 -5.64 12.50 6.78
C PRO A 81 -6.62 11.69 5.90
N GLY A 82 -7.01 10.50 6.36
CA GLY A 82 -8.12 9.73 5.78
C GLY A 82 -7.84 9.19 4.38
N LEU A 83 -8.92 8.89 3.68
CA LEU A 83 -8.90 8.20 2.39
C LEU A 83 -8.28 9.03 1.26
N ASP A 84 -8.29 10.37 1.37
CA ASP A 84 -7.76 11.25 0.32
C ASP A 84 -6.24 11.13 0.16
N LEU A 85 -5.49 11.16 1.26
CA LEU A 85 -4.04 10.93 1.21
C LEU A 85 -3.73 9.53 0.70
N LEU A 86 -4.48 8.52 1.15
CA LEU A 86 -4.29 7.14 0.74
C LEU A 86 -4.49 6.98 -0.78
N ARG A 87 -5.56 7.55 -1.34
CA ARG A 87 -5.83 7.54 -2.78
C ARG A 87 -4.72 8.24 -3.58
N LYS A 88 -4.22 9.37 -3.08
CA LYS A 88 -3.10 10.09 -3.71
C LYS A 88 -1.85 9.21 -3.82
N LEU A 89 -1.41 8.59 -2.73
CA LEU A 89 -0.23 7.73 -2.74
C LEU A 89 -0.43 6.44 -3.57
N ALA A 90 -1.64 5.88 -3.57
CA ALA A 90 -1.99 4.76 -4.42
C ALA A 90 -1.82 5.12 -5.92
N LYS A 91 -2.33 6.29 -6.31
CA LYS A 91 -2.20 6.82 -7.67
C LYS A 91 -0.73 7.02 -8.04
N GLU A 92 0.07 7.65 -7.18
CA GLU A 92 1.50 7.89 -7.44
C GLU A 92 2.27 6.58 -7.67
N LYS A 93 2.00 5.53 -6.87
CA LYS A 93 2.60 4.20 -7.09
C LYS A 93 2.24 3.64 -8.46
N ILE A 94 0.94 3.63 -8.79
CA ILE A 94 0.43 3.01 -10.01
C ILE A 94 0.94 3.76 -11.24
N ASP A 95 0.87 5.09 -11.25
CA ASP A 95 1.33 5.92 -12.37
C ASP A 95 2.83 5.74 -12.62
N LYS A 96 3.65 5.77 -11.56
CA LYS A 96 5.11 5.56 -11.65
C LYS A 96 5.45 4.17 -12.20
N ASN A 97 4.79 3.14 -11.69
CA ASN A 97 5.10 1.76 -12.06
C ASN A 97 4.53 1.39 -13.44
N ARG A 98 3.42 2.00 -13.85
CA ARG A 98 2.88 1.87 -15.22
C ARG A 98 3.84 2.47 -16.24
N LYS A 99 4.42 3.64 -15.95
CA LYS A 99 5.48 4.22 -16.79
C LYS A 99 6.68 3.28 -16.95
N THR A 100 7.06 2.59 -15.87
CA THR A 100 8.15 1.58 -15.94
C THR A 100 7.79 0.42 -16.88
N LEU A 101 6.54 -0.06 -16.86
CA LEU A 101 6.07 -1.09 -17.81
C LEU A 101 6.07 -0.60 -19.26
N GLU A 102 5.70 0.66 -19.50
CA GLU A 102 5.75 1.28 -20.84
C GLU A 102 7.19 1.37 -21.35
N GLU A 103 8.13 1.81 -20.51
CA GLU A 103 9.56 1.89 -20.85
C GLU A 103 10.15 0.51 -21.17
N ARG A 104 9.71 -0.56 -20.49
CA ARG A 104 10.13 -1.94 -20.76
C ARG A 104 9.82 -2.39 -22.19
N ARG A 105 8.73 -1.88 -22.79
CA ARG A 105 8.34 -2.23 -24.19
C ARG A 105 9.33 -1.69 -25.22
N ASN A 106 10.05 -0.62 -24.89
CA ASN A 106 11.02 0.05 -25.77
C ASN A 106 12.44 0.04 -25.20
N PHE A 107 12.76 -0.89 -24.29
CA PHE A 107 14.00 -0.86 -23.51
C PHE A 107 15.26 -1.14 -24.34
N GLY A 108 15.16 -2.01 -25.35
CA GLY A 108 16.25 -2.33 -26.27
C GLY A 108 16.05 -1.70 -27.65
N VAL A 109 17.13 -1.66 -28.45
CA VAL A 109 17.03 -1.25 -29.86
C VAL A 109 16.25 -2.31 -30.64
N ASN A 110 15.04 -1.96 -31.09
CA ASN A 110 14.09 -2.86 -31.75
C ASN A 110 13.76 -4.13 -30.93
N LYS A 111 13.88 -4.07 -29.59
CA LYS A 111 13.65 -5.20 -28.67
C LYS A 111 12.97 -4.74 -27.37
N ALA A 112 12.08 -5.58 -26.84
CA ALA A 112 11.35 -5.32 -25.60
C ALA A 112 11.78 -6.27 -24.48
N LEU A 113 11.64 -5.81 -23.23
CA LEU A 113 11.58 -6.70 -22.07
C LEU A 113 10.15 -7.24 -21.90
N ARG A 114 10.02 -8.44 -21.32
CA ARG A 114 8.71 -9.08 -21.09
C ARG A 114 7.82 -8.22 -20.17
N ASP A 115 6.56 -8.06 -20.55
CA ASP A 115 5.48 -7.51 -19.74
C ASP A 115 4.60 -8.67 -19.24
N PRO A 116 4.49 -8.94 -17.93
CA PRO A 116 3.68 -10.03 -17.41
C PRO A 116 2.17 -9.75 -17.46
N TYR A 117 1.75 -8.53 -17.82
CA TYR A 117 0.35 -8.11 -17.86
C TYR A 117 -0.20 -7.93 -19.29
N ALA A 118 0.62 -8.20 -20.31
CA ALA A 118 0.26 -8.09 -21.72
C ALA A 118 -0.54 -9.29 -22.22
#